data_AF-A0A396QGN8-F1
#
_entry.id   AF-A0A396QGN8-F1
#
_cell.length_a   1.000
_cell.length_b   1.000
_cell.length_c   1.000
_cell.angle_alpha   90.00
_cell.angle_beta   90.00
_cell.angle_gamma   90.00
#
_symmetry.space_group_name_H-M   'P 1'
#
loop_
_entity.id
_entity.type
_entity.pdbx_description
1 polymer ?
#
loop_
_entity_poly.entity_id
_entity_poly.type
_entity_poly.pdbx_seq_one_letter_code
_entity_poly.pdbx_strand_id
1 'polypeptide(L)' 'MKKNQVKDVIIYPSASPDTCSLANKISEFHYDLIERKLEHSSLPTEQKIEIIINILNALKNE' A
#
# COMPACT_ATOMS: atom_id res chain seq x y z
N MET A 1 -19.23 -3.24 -12.70
CA MET A 1 -18.26 -3.50 -11.61
C MET A 1 -17.47 -4.74 -11.97
N LYS A 2 -16.14 -4.67 -12.16
CA LYS A 2 -15.31 -5.85 -12.46
C LYS A 2 -15.22 -6.70 -11.18
N LYS A 3 -15.71 -7.94 -11.25
CA LYS A 3 -15.56 -8.92 -10.16
C LYS A 3 -14.06 -9.18 -9.96
N ASN A 4 -13.60 -9.12 -8.72
CA ASN A 4 -12.23 -9.51 -8.38
C ASN A 4 -12.03 -10.98 -8.78
N GLN A 5 -11.02 -11.26 -9.60
CA GLN A 5 -10.75 -12.58 -10.18
C GLN A 5 -9.74 -13.40 -9.37
N VAL A 6 -9.18 -12.84 -8.29
CA VAL A 6 -8.31 -13.60 -7.41
C VAL A 6 -9.15 -14.62 -6.64
N LYS A 7 -9.00 -15.89 -7.03
CA LYS A 7 -9.52 -17.08 -6.36
C LYS A 7 -8.34 -17.98 -6.03
N ASP A 8 -8.45 -18.78 -4.97
CA ASP A 8 -7.48 -19.80 -4.57
C ASP A 8 -6.15 -19.28 -4.00
N VAL A 9 -6.22 -18.36 -3.02
CA VAL A 9 -5.04 -18.01 -2.21
C VAL A 9 -4.79 -19.12 -1.18
N ILE A 10 -3.83 -20.00 -1.48
CA ILE A 10 -3.35 -21.02 -0.55
C ILE A 10 -2.32 -20.38 0.38
N ILE A 11 -2.69 -20.19 1.65
CA ILE A 11 -1.79 -19.64 2.67
C ILE A 11 -1.08 -20.82 3.34
N TYR A 12 0.21 -20.99 3.09
CA TYR A 12 1.07 -21.89 3.88
C TYR A 12 1.47 -21.19 5.19
N PRO A 13 1.10 -21.71 6.37
CA PRO A 13 1.59 -21.16 7.62
C PRO A 13 3.05 -21.59 7.79
N SER A 14 4.00 -20.67 7.60
CA SER A 14 5.39 -20.92 7.96
C SER A 14 5.54 -20.91 9.49
N ALA A 15 6.40 -21.78 10.03
CA ALA A 15 6.57 -22.03 11.47
C ALA A 15 7.03 -20.81 12.30
N SER A 16 7.44 -19.73 11.64
CA SER A 16 7.31 -18.36 12.09
C SER A 16 7.48 -17.50 10.84
N PRO A 17 6.53 -16.65 10.45
CA PRO A 17 6.82 -15.69 9.41
C PRO A 17 7.87 -14.74 9.96
N ASP A 18 8.94 -14.51 9.21
CA ASP A 18 9.79 -13.35 9.41
C ASP A 18 8.90 -12.11 9.23
N THR A 19 8.33 -11.66 10.34
CA THR A 19 7.31 -10.62 10.39
C THR A 19 7.88 -9.31 9.88
N CYS A 20 9.18 -9.09 10.03
CA CYS A 20 9.90 -7.96 9.45
C CYS A 20 9.93 -8.06 7.92
N SER A 21 10.28 -9.22 7.35
CA SER A 21 10.27 -9.41 5.90
C SER A 21 8.88 -9.26 5.29
N LEU A 22 7.84 -9.78 5.98
CA LEU A 22 6.46 -9.59 5.56
C LEU A 22 6.03 -8.11 5.65
N ALA A 23 6.34 -7.43 6.75
CA ALA A 23 6.04 -6.01 6.94
C ALA A 23 6.71 -5.17 5.85
N ASN A 24 7.99 -5.42 5.55
CA ASN A 24 8.71 -4.72 4.48
C ASN A 24 8.03 -4.89 3.12
N LYS A 25 7.64 -6.11 2.74
CA LYS A 25 6.90 -6.36 1.49
C LYS A 25 5.55 -5.65 1.45
N ILE A 26 4.84 -5.60 2.58
CA ILE A 26 3.58 -4.88 2.67
C ILE A 26 3.81 -3.37 2.50
N SER A 27 4.84 -2.81 3.14
CA SER A 27 5.23 -1.41 3.00
C SER A 27 5.60 -1.07 1.55
N GLU A 28 6.41 -1.89 0.88
CA GLU A 28 6.76 -1.75 -0.54
C GLU A 28 5.50 -1.77 -1.42
N PHE A 29 4.59 -2.73 -1.21
CA PHE A 29 3.33 -2.80 -1.94
C PHE A 29 2.48 -1.52 -1.78
N HIS A 30 2.38 -0.99 -0.57
CA HIS A 30 1.63 0.24 -0.32
C HIS A 30 2.30 1.46 -0.96
N TYR A 31 3.63 1.53 -0.95
CA TYR A 31 4.39 2.58 -1.62
C TYR A 31 4.08 2.60 -3.13
N ASP A 32 4.24 1.47 -3.82
CA ASP A 32 3.98 1.34 -5.26
C ASP A 32 2.54 1.69 -5.60
N LEU A 33 1.59 1.28 -4.75
CA LEU A 33 0.18 1.57 -4.94
C LEU A 33 -0.12 3.07 -4.84
N ILE A 34 0.46 3.75 -3.85
CA ILE A 34 0.28 5.18 -3.62
C ILE A 34 0.91 5.96 -4.78
N GLU A 35 2.15 5.64 -5.15
CA GLU A 35 2.85 6.27 -6.26
C GLU A 35 2.04 6.16 -7.55
N ARG A 36 1.67 4.95 -7.96
CA ARG A 36 0.89 4.71 -9.17
C ARG A 36 -0.45 5.47 -9.17
N LYS A 37 -1.14 5.54 -8.02
CA LYS A 37 -2.40 6.29 -7.91
C LYS A 37 -2.17 7.79 -8.07
N LEU A 38 -1.12 8.33 -7.47
CA LEU A 38 -0.79 9.75 -7.56
C LEU A 38 -0.34 10.12 -8.97
N GLU A 39 0.47 9.30 -9.62
CA GLU A 39 0.91 9.50 -11.01
C GLU A 39 -0.27 9.55 -11.99
N HIS A 40 -1.19 8.59 -11.90
CA HIS A 40 -2.37 8.53 -12.75
C HIS A 40 -3.48 9.53 -12.37
N SER A 41 -3.32 10.26 -11.27
CA SER A 41 -4.27 11.31 -10.90
C SER A 41 -4.01 12.59 -11.69
N SER A 42 -5.09 13.28 -12.06
CA SER A 42 -5.03 14.62 -12.66
C SER A 42 -4.85 15.73 -11.63
N LEU A 43 -4.40 15.39 -10.41
CA LEU A 43 -4.20 16.36 -9.34
C LEU A 43 -2.96 17.22 -9.61
N PRO A 44 -2.97 18.50 -9.25
CA PRO A 44 -1.77 19.32 -9.25
C PRO A 44 -0.78 18.81 -8.19
N THR A 45 0.50 19.10 -8.39
CA THR A 45 1.61 18.62 -7.55
C THR A 45 1.40 18.95 -6.07
N GLU A 46 0.88 20.14 -5.77
CA GLU A 46 0.62 20.62 -4.42
C GLU A 46 -0.38 19.71 -3.69
N GLN A 47 -1.44 19.27 -4.37
CA GLN A 47 -2.44 18.36 -3.81
C GLN A 47 -1.88 16.94 -3.65
N LYS A 48 -1.01 16.49 -4.56
CA LYS A 48 -0.32 15.19 -4.38
C LYS A 48 0.57 15.21 -3.13
N ILE A 49 1.28 16.30 -2.90
CA ILE A 49 2.11 16.50 -1.70
C ILE A 49 1.23 16.52 -0.44
N GLU A 50 0.12 17.25 -0.45
CA GLU A 50 -0.82 17.31 0.68
C GLU A 50 -1.36 15.91 1.04
N ILE A 51 -1.70 15.09 0.04
CA ILE A 51 -2.13 13.70 0.27
C ILE A 51 -1.03 12.88 0.95
N ILE A 52 0.22 12.99 0.50
CA ILE A 52 1.35 12.27 1.11
C ILE A 52 1.53 12.71 2.57
N ILE A 53 1.46 14.02 2.84
CA ILE A 53 1.54 14.56 4.22
C ILE A 53 0.41 13.98 5.08
N ASN A 54 -0.82 13.92 4.57
CA ASN A 54 -1.96 13.39 5.31
C ASN A 54 -1.79 11.89 5.61
N ILE A 55 -1.27 11.10 4.67
CA ILE A 55 -0.95 9.69 4.89
C ILE A 55 0.11 9.55 5.98
N LEU A 56 1.19 10.32 5.93
CA LEU A 56 2.25 10.30 6.94
C LEU A 56 1.75 10.72 8.33
N ASN A 57 0.85 11.71 8.40
CA ASN A 57 0.23 12.13 9.65
C ASN A 57 -0.69 11.05 10.23
N ALA A 58 -1.42 10.32 9.38
CA ALA A 58 -2.23 9.19 9.83
C ALA A 58 -1.35 8.07 10.42
N LEU A 59 -0.24 7.75 9.76
CA LEU A 59 0.70 6.71 10.21
C LEU A 59 1.49 7.10 11.46
N LYS A 60 1.71 8.39 11.72
CA LYS A 60 2.36 8.88 12.94
C LYS A 60 1.50 8.76 14.20
N ASN A 61 0.18 8.65 14.03
CA ASN A 61 -0.78 8.64 15.13
C ASN A 61 -1.30 7.23 15.45
N GLU A 62 -0.73 6.18 14.84
CA GLU A 62 -0.85 4.77 15.24
C GLU A 62 0.34 4.36 16.14
#